data_AF-A0A4S2MDV5-F1
#
_entry.id   AF-A0A4S2MDV5-F1
#
_cell.length_a   1.000
_cell.length_b   1.000
_cell.length_c   1.000
_cell.angle_alpha   90.00
_cell.angle_beta   90.00
_cell.angle_gamma   90.00
#
_symmetry.space_group_name_H-M   'P 1'
#
loop_
_entity.id
_entity.type
_entity.pdbx_description
1 polymer ?
#
loop_
_entity_poly.entity_id
_entity_poly.type
_entity_poly.pdbx_seq_one_letter_code
_entity_poly.pdbx_strand_id
1 'polypeptide(L)'
;MCGPEFINEPEIPVSPLTPDRIRDGVELKKIRATVNVLSTRSISERLFARRSSWFMLLKAIAWLRRFIRYLMHKFGRSIIMPTAGRLQVKKLTEAQMVVVRQVQAEVYGDEINRLETDTKSKPTRF
;
A
#
# COMPACT_ATOMS: atom_id res chain seq x y z
N MET A 1 -21.72 -28.55 -12.25
CA MET A 1 -20.81 -28.49 -11.09
C MET A 1 -21.49 -27.64 -10.05
N CYS A 2 -22.02 -28.27 -9.00
CA CYS A 2 -22.76 -27.57 -7.95
C CYS A 2 -21.76 -27.15 -6.87
N GLY A 3 -21.73 -25.86 -6.54
CA GLY A 3 -20.99 -25.35 -5.38
C GLY A 3 -21.67 -25.81 -4.08
N PRO A 4 -20.99 -25.66 -2.94
CA PRO A 4 -21.54 -26.08 -1.66
C PRO A 4 -22.83 -25.31 -1.33
N GLU A 5 -23.81 -26.04 -0.79
CA GLU A 5 -25.22 -25.64 -0.71
C GLU A 5 -25.46 -24.39 0.13
N PHE A 6 -24.58 -24.09 1.10
CA PHE A 6 -24.68 -22.93 1.98
C PHE A 6 -24.61 -21.57 1.26
N ILE A 7 -24.17 -21.53 -0.01
CA ILE A 7 -24.13 -20.30 -0.81
C ILE A 7 -25.53 -19.87 -1.28
N ASN A 8 -26.47 -20.82 -1.39
CA ASN A 8 -27.83 -20.55 -1.88
C ASN A 8 -28.86 -20.42 -0.75
N GLU A 9 -28.43 -20.43 0.53
CA GLU A 9 -29.34 -20.16 1.63
C GLU A 9 -29.74 -18.67 1.62
N PRO A 10 -31.05 -18.35 1.66
CA PRO A 10 -31.48 -16.98 1.86
C PRO A 10 -30.96 -16.48 3.20
N GLU A 11 -30.28 -15.34 3.16
CA GLU A 11 -29.70 -14.66 4.31
C GLU A 11 -30.74 -14.54 5.44
N ILE A 12 -30.51 -15.25 6.55
CA ILE A 12 -31.42 -15.24 7.70
C ILE A 12 -31.58 -13.78 8.14
N PRO A 13 -32.81 -13.26 8.32
CA PRO A 13 -32.98 -11.92 8.85
C PRO A 13 -32.39 -11.93 10.25
N VAL A 14 -31.27 -11.23 10.45
CA VAL A 14 -30.70 -11.04 11.77
C VAL A 14 -31.76 -10.31 12.58
N SER A 15 -32.47 -11.05 13.44
CA SER A 15 -33.40 -10.46 14.39
C SER A 15 -32.66 -9.33 15.11
N PRO A 16 -33.19 -8.11 15.14
CA PRO A 16 -32.61 -7.06 15.95
C PRO A 16 -32.59 -7.60 17.38
N LEU A 17 -31.39 -7.73 17.96
CA LEU A 17 -31.24 -7.93 19.40
C LEU A 17 -32.08 -6.84 20.08
N THR A 18 -33.21 -7.24 20.66
CA THR A 18 -34.01 -6.34 21.49
C THR A 18 -33.09 -5.82 22.57
N PRO A 19 -32.88 -4.50 22.69
CA PRO A 19 -32.12 -3.98 23.81
C PRO A 19 -32.93 -4.30 25.08
N ASP A 20 -32.26 -4.89 26.07
CA ASP A 20 -32.79 -5.02 27.42
C ASP A 20 -33.48 -3.71 27.83
N ARG A 21 -34.68 -3.81 28.39
CA ARG A 21 -35.51 -2.68 28.80
C ARG A 21 -34.75 -1.79 29.78
N ILE A 22 -34.11 -0.74 29.27
CA ILE A 22 -33.56 0.35 30.08
C ILE A 22 -34.76 1.14 30.60
N ARG A 23 -34.84 1.26 31.93
CA ARG A 23 -35.86 2.01 32.68
C ARG A 23 -35.97 3.44 32.12
N ASP A 24 -37.18 3.84 31.72
CA ASP A 24 -37.48 5.20 31.23
C ASP A 24 -37.01 6.24 32.26
N GLY A 25 -36.09 7.11 31.84
CA GLY A 25 -35.65 8.24 32.67
C GLY A 25 -34.19 8.66 32.55
N VAL A 26 -33.34 7.93 31.81
CA VAL A 26 -31.95 8.37 31.57
C VAL A 26 -31.79 8.73 30.09
N GLU A 27 -31.87 10.02 29.78
CA GLU A 27 -31.39 10.56 28.51
C GLU A 27 -29.87 10.33 28.41
N LEU A 28 -29.46 9.15 27.94
CA LEU A 28 -28.10 8.93 27.50
C LEU A 28 -27.91 9.75 26.23
N LYS A 29 -27.43 10.98 26.38
CA LYS A 29 -26.88 11.78 25.28
C LYS A 29 -25.89 10.89 24.54
N LYS A 30 -26.32 10.31 23.42
CA LYS A 30 -25.47 9.49 22.56
C LYS A 30 -24.42 10.44 22.02
N ILE A 31 -23.26 10.50 22.67
CA ILE A 31 -22.11 11.24 22.17
C ILE A 31 -21.73 10.54 20.87
N ARG A 32 -22.33 10.99 19.77
CA ARG A 32 -21.88 10.65 18.43
C ARG A 32 -20.57 11.40 18.27
N ALA A 33 -19.48 10.76 18.69
CA ALA A 33 -18.17 11.18 18.27
C ALA A 33 -18.10 10.94 16.76
N THR A 34 -18.50 11.94 15.98
CA THR A 34 -18.19 11.98 14.56
C THR A 34 -16.70 12.22 14.48
N VAL A 35 -15.92 11.15 14.53
CA VAL A 35 -14.48 11.22 14.28
C VAL A 35 -14.35 11.56 12.80
N ASN A 36 -14.03 12.81 12.51
CA ASN A 36 -13.51 13.17 11.20
C ASN A 36 -12.16 12.49 11.06
N VAL A 37 -12.15 11.28 10.49
CA VAL A 37 -10.91 10.62 10.09
C VAL A 37 -10.35 11.46 8.96
N LEU A 38 -9.41 12.34 9.29
CA LEU A 38 -8.56 12.97 8.30
C LEU A 38 -7.64 11.87 7.77
N SER A 39 -8.17 11.03 6.87
CA SER A 39 -7.34 10.07 6.14
C SER A 39 -6.45 10.90 5.23
N THR A 40 -5.27 11.24 5.74
CA THR A 40 -4.17 11.78 4.94
C THR A 40 -3.73 10.66 4.01
N ARG A 41 -4.51 10.44 2.94
CA ARG A 41 -4.14 9.49 1.89
C ARG A 41 -2.76 9.83 1.40
N SER A 42 -1.85 8.86 1.50
CA SER A 42 -0.48 9.06 1.06
C SER A 42 -0.50 9.41 -0.43
N ILE A 43 0.51 10.17 -0.87
CA ILE A 43 0.65 10.51 -2.30
C ILE A 43 0.72 9.23 -3.13
N SER A 44 1.38 8.20 -2.59
CA SER A 44 1.49 6.88 -3.18
C SER A 44 0.14 6.17 -3.28
N GLU A 45 -0.70 6.24 -2.24
CA GLU A 45 -2.05 5.65 -2.27
C GLU A 45 -2.89 6.24 -3.41
N ARG A 46 -2.86 7.57 -3.59
CA ARG A 46 -3.55 8.23 -4.71
C ARG A 46 -2.98 7.85 -6.08
N LEU A 47 -1.65 7.77 -6.19
CA LEU A 47 -0.98 7.42 -7.44
C LEU A 47 -1.20 5.97 -7.85
N PHE A 48 -1.22 5.05 -6.88
CA PHE A 48 -1.46 3.63 -7.11
C PHE A 48 -2.93 3.37 -7.42
N ALA A 49 -3.87 3.99 -6.69
CA ALA A 49 -5.31 3.86 -6.94
C ALA A 49 -5.74 4.35 -8.34
N ARG A 50 -5.00 5.30 -8.94
CA ARG A 50 -5.25 5.76 -10.32
C ARG A 50 -5.04 4.66 -11.37
N ARG A 51 -4.32 3.58 -11.05
CA ARG A 51 -4.10 2.44 -11.94
C ARG A 51 -5.00 1.30 -11.50
N SER A 52 -5.97 0.94 -12.33
CA SER A 52 -6.88 -0.20 -12.10
C SER A 52 -6.21 -1.57 -12.21
N SER A 53 -4.95 -1.62 -12.64
CA SER A 53 -4.20 -2.86 -12.82
C SER A 53 -2.78 -2.72 -12.28
N TRP A 54 -2.40 -3.68 -11.43
CA TRP A 54 -1.04 -3.84 -10.93
C TRP A 54 -0.01 -3.86 -12.06
N PHE A 55 -0.29 -4.62 -13.13
CA PHE A 55 0.60 -4.70 -14.28
C PHE A 55 0.77 -3.35 -15.00
N MET A 56 -0.32 -2.58 -15.15
CA MET A 56 -0.26 -1.24 -15.76
C MET A 56 0.55 -0.27 -14.91
N LEU A 57 0.44 -0.35 -13.59
CA LEU A 57 1.26 0.42 -12.66
C LEU A 57 2.74 0.06 -12.82
N LEU A 58 3.09 -1.23 -12.75
CA LEU A 58 4.47 -1.69 -12.90
C LEU A 58 5.07 -1.28 -14.24
N LYS A 59 4.31 -1.39 -15.33
CA LYS A 59 4.74 -0.97 -16.66
C LYS A 59 5.03 0.53 -16.71
N ALA A 60 4.16 1.36 -16.12
CA ALA A 60 4.36 2.81 -16.05
C ALA A 60 5.60 3.17 -15.23
N ILE A 61 5.79 2.56 -14.07
CA ILE A 61 6.96 2.77 -13.21
C ILE A 61 8.24 2.32 -13.91
N ALA A 62 8.23 1.17 -14.59
CA ALA A 62 9.38 0.67 -15.31
C ALA A 62 9.80 1.61 -16.45
N TRP A 63 8.85 2.19 -17.17
CA TRP A 63 9.11 3.22 -18.18
C TRP A 63 9.67 4.51 -17.57
N LEU A 64 9.07 5.00 -16.48
CA LEU A 64 9.55 6.19 -15.78
C LEU A 64 11.01 6.01 -15.33
N ARG A 65 11.34 4.85 -14.76
CA ARG A 65 12.72 4.54 -14.32
C ARG A 65 13.70 4.49 -15.48
N ARG A 66 13.29 3.93 -16.62
CA ARG A 66 14.12 3.92 -17.82
C ARG A 66 14.35 5.33 -18.35
N PHE A 67 13.32 6.17 -18.31
CA PHE A 67 13.43 7.57 -18.69
C PHE A 67 14.37 8.34 -17.76
N ILE A 68 14.29 8.13 -16.44
CA ILE A 68 15.22 8.72 -15.47
C ILE A 68 16.66 8.28 -15.77
N ARG A 69 16.90 6.98 -16.01
CA ARG A 69 18.23 6.48 -16.39
C ARG A 69 18.73 7.14 -17.69
N TYR A 70 17.85 7.36 -18.66
CA TYR A 70 18.17 8.08 -19.87
C TYR A 70 18.55 9.53 -19.62
N LEU A 71 17.81 10.26 -18.78
CA LEU A 71 18.17 11.62 -18.38
C LEU A 71 19.53 11.63 -17.67
N MET A 72 19.78 10.71 -16.73
CA MET A 72 21.06 10.62 -16.05
C MET A 72 22.22 10.39 -17.03
N HIS A 73 22.06 9.51 -18.00
CA HIS A 73 23.06 9.29 -19.05
C HIS A 73 23.24 10.55 -19.93
N LYS A 74 22.14 11.17 -20.37
CA LYS A 74 22.16 12.38 -21.20
C LYS A 74 22.89 13.55 -20.54
N PHE A 75 22.78 13.67 -19.21
CA PHE A 75 23.43 14.72 -18.42
C PHE A 75 24.75 14.28 -17.79
N GLY A 76 25.36 13.17 -18.24
CA GLY A 76 26.68 12.72 -17.78
C GLY A 76 26.72 12.21 -16.32
N ARG A 77 25.57 11.99 -15.69
CA ARG A 77 25.44 11.46 -14.31
C ARG A 77 25.46 9.94 -14.26
N SER A 78 25.51 9.26 -15.41
CA SER A 78 25.63 7.82 -15.50
C SER A 78 26.43 7.42 -16.73
N ILE A 79 27.35 6.48 -16.54
CA ILE A 79 28.17 5.89 -17.62
C ILE A 79 27.38 4.77 -18.34
N ILE A 80 26.29 4.29 -17.74
CA ILE A 80 25.53 3.15 -18.25
C ILE A 80 24.50 3.65 -19.27
N MET A 81 24.68 3.25 -20.53
CA MET A 81 23.68 3.48 -21.58
C MET A 81 22.36 2.78 -21.23
N PRO A 82 21.21 3.49 -21.26
CA PRO A 82 19.92 2.86 -21.10
C PRO A 82 19.68 1.86 -22.23
N THR A 83 19.20 0.67 -21.89
CA THR A 83 18.76 -0.32 -22.88
C THR A 83 17.72 0.32 -23.81
N ALA A 84 17.80 0.11 -25.12
CA ALA A 84 16.80 0.50 -26.13
C ALA A 84 15.84 -0.68 -26.44
N GLY A 85 14.64 -0.43 -26.98
CA GLY A 85 13.66 -1.48 -27.33
C GLY A 85 12.61 -1.85 -26.26
N ARG A 86 12.05 -3.06 -26.31
CA ARG A 86 10.91 -3.49 -25.47
C ARG A 86 11.26 -3.60 -23.98
N LEU A 87 10.24 -3.48 -23.13
CA LEU A 87 10.39 -3.64 -21.69
C LEU A 87 10.57 -5.14 -21.35
N GLN A 88 11.68 -5.48 -20.72
CA GLN A 88 11.96 -6.86 -20.26
C GLN A 88 11.26 -7.15 -18.93
N VAL A 89 10.95 -8.44 -18.68
CA VAL A 89 10.35 -8.91 -17.42
C VAL A 89 11.16 -8.47 -16.20
N LYS A 90 12.50 -8.53 -16.29
CA LYS A 90 13.40 -8.04 -15.23
C LYS A 90 13.11 -6.59 -14.83
N LYS A 91 12.74 -5.72 -15.77
CA LYS A 91 12.40 -4.32 -15.46
C LYS A 91 11.06 -4.17 -14.74
N LEU A 92 10.13 -5.10 -14.95
CA LEU A 92 8.88 -5.18 -14.18
C LEU A 92 9.15 -5.67 -12.76
N THR A 93 9.99 -6.69 -12.58
CA THR A 93 10.43 -7.15 -11.24
C THR A 93 11.14 -6.04 -10.48
N GLU A 94 12.06 -5.33 -11.15
CA GLU A 94 12.71 -4.16 -10.56
C GLU A 94 11.66 -3.12 -10.13
N ALA A 95 10.63 -2.85 -10.96
CA ALA A 95 9.59 -1.86 -10.65
C ALA A 95 8.70 -2.28 -9.48
N GLN A 96 8.39 -3.57 -9.37
CA GLN A 96 7.69 -4.14 -8.22
C GLN A 96 8.45 -3.88 -6.92
N MET A 97 9.76 -4.13 -6.91
CA MET A 97 10.58 -3.87 -5.73
C MET A 97 10.59 -2.40 -5.32
N VAL A 98 10.45 -1.46 -6.27
CA VAL A 98 10.34 -0.03 -5.94
C VAL A 98 9.03 0.27 -5.22
N VAL A 99 7.91 -0.28 -5.70
CA VAL A 99 6.61 -0.09 -5.03
C VAL A 99 6.63 -0.70 -3.64
N VAL A 100 7.15 -1.92 -3.49
CA VAL A 100 7.24 -2.60 -2.19
C VAL A 100 8.07 -1.78 -1.21
N ARG A 101 9.25 -1.30 -1.62
CA ARG A 101 10.09 -0.44 -0.77
C ARG A 101 9.41 0.86 -0.39
N GLN A 102 8.66 1.47 -1.30
CA GLN A 102 7.92 2.71 -1.01
C GLN A 102 6.83 2.46 0.04
N VAL A 103 6.03 1.40 -0.11
CA VAL A 103 4.99 1.04 0.85
C VAL A 103 5.61 0.65 2.20
N GLN A 104 6.71 -0.10 2.19
CA GLN A 104 7.43 -0.44 3.42
C GLN A 104 7.96 0.79 4.15
N ALA A 105 8.52 1.77 3.42
CA ALA A 105 8.98 3.02 4.02
C ALA A 105 7.83 3.86 4.58
N GLU A 106 6.65 3.82 3.96
CA GLU A 106 5.46 4.53 4.45
C GLU A 106 4.85 3.89 5.69
N VAL A 107 4.82 2.55 5.76
CA VAL A 107 4.14 1.81 6.83
C VAL A 107 5.09 1.50 8.00
N TYR A 108 6.34 1.16 7.70
CA TYR A 108 7.33 0.68 8.66
C TYR A 108 8.55 1.59 8.76
N GLY A 109 8.41 2.88 8.41
CA GLY A 109 9.53 3.81 8.37
C GLY A 109 10.26 3.90 9.72
N ASP A 110 9.51 3.95 10.81
CA ASP A 110 10.06 4.05 12.16
C ASP A 110 10.80 2.77 12.58
N GLU A 111 10.24 1.61 12.27
CA GLU A 111 10.85 0.31 12.53
C GLU A 111 12.11 0.10 11.69
N ILE A 112 12.08 0.47 10.41
CA ILE A 112 13.24 0.43 9.53
C ILE A 112 14.35 1.33 10.09
N ASN A 113 14.02 2.56 10.50
CA ASN A 113 14.98 3.49 11.09
C ASN A 113 15.59 2.94 12.39
N ARG A 114 14.78 2.35 13.27
CA ARG A 114 15.26 1.69 14.50
C ARG A 114 16.20 0.52 14.21
N LEU A 115 15.88 -0.31 13.23
CA LEU A 115 16.75 -1.42 12.80
C LEU A 115 18.07 -0.93 12.21
N GLU A 116 18.06 0.17 11.45
CA GLU A 116 19.27 0.79 10.92
C GLU A 116 20.17 1.38 12.02
N THR A 117 19.59 1.95 13.08
CA THR A 117 20.37 2.45 14.22
C THR A 117 20.97 1.32 15.06
N ASP A 118 20.24 0.22 15.25
CA ASP A 118 20.71 -0.96 15.99
C ASP A 118 21.81 -1.73 15.26
N THR A 119 21.79 -1.71 13.93
CA THR A 119 22.86 -2.32 13.12
C THR A 119 24.13 -1.47 13.11
N LYS A 120 24.01 -0.14 13.17
CA LYS A 120 25.15 0.79 13.29
C LYS A 120 25.75 0.83 14.71
N SER A 121 24.96 0.51 15.74
CA SER A 121 25.41 0.50 17.14
C SER A 121 26.10 -0.79 17.59
N LYS A 122 26.20 -1.80 16.71
CA LYS A 122 27.10 -2.95 16.91
C LYS A 122 28.44 -2.70 16.19
N PRO A 123 29.46 -2.10 16.85
CA PRO A 123 30.82 -2.29 16.41
C PRO A 123 31.24 -3.72 16.74
N THR A 124 31.87 -4.36 15.76
CA THR A 124 32.83 -5.48 15.84
C THR A 124 32.90 -6.22 17.18
N ARG A 125 32.32 -7.43 17.23
CA ARG A 125 32.79 -8.45 18.18
C ARG A 125 33.76 -9.36 17.44
N PHE A 126 35.05 -9.13 17.76
CA PHE A 126 36.27 -9.93 17.58
C PHE A 126 36.64 -10.32 16.15
#